data_AF-A0A2V4E277-F1
#
_entry.id   AF-A0A2V4E277-F1
#
_cell.length_a   1.000
_cell.length_b   1.000
_cell.length_c   1.000
_cell.angle_alpha   90.00
_cell.angle_beta   90.00
_cell.angle_gamma   90.00
#
_symmetry.space_group_name_H-M   'P 1'
#
loop_
_entity.id
_entity.type
_entity.pdbx_description
1 polymer ?
#
loop_
_entity_poly.entity_id
_entity_poly.type
_entity_poly.pdbx_seq_one_letter_code
_entity_poly.pdbx_strand_id
1 'polypeptide(L)'
;MLLITSYSSLALTAKTMNIINGNAPYLTFDGGRTQAKNTNGLLEISLSDGSSFTPSFPNSKNNPIVLPVAGQSFADIDMLVPTNTDSIALSSLIGPPYNYWGDDDGDGQGINGITATGSLSLSIVDRDNQPVARNTKLEICKGPYKLTLSNTSGSLKTRYGVPNESLFSASNVTYYINPKSVPEICFVRPIMSANFSSGKYAGPASIWDPRNGFLPQSVTPSSYGLNFPTTGANNLYFDLDIGGVAQPLTWKAVSANGDIKVTMTNSKRDSVRITLTGPVAKDSQWSLDNPGNIDKPSLPQVIELVGLDSNNNEVLKYGFVLKHWFVNRGNRMYTYASMSSWCTNIGYRLAKIKDLTNANYNNLGATPSSSGNHLQRTIGAGFFSEWSIPASYKGGNFVNYYYWTSDPTNFIVVAHTGEVKELRTESYGVCVYP
;
A
#
# COMPACT_ATOMS: atom_id res chain seq x y z
N MET A 1 -88.29 27.66 12.51
CA MET A 1 -87.56 28.20 13.67
C MET A 1 -86.56 27.14 14.11
N LEU A 2 -85.28 27.33 13.78
CA LEU A 2 -84.16 26.62 14.40
C LEU A 2 -83.11 27.72 14.67
N LEU A 3 -82.93 28.06 15.94
CA LEU A 3 -81.84 28.92 16.39
C LEU A 3 -80.56 28.09 16.42
N ILE A 4 -79.55 28.49 15.65
CA ILE A 4 -78.18 28.02 15.83
C ILE A 4 -77.50 29.05 16.73
N THR A 5 -77.24 28.66 17.97
CA THR A 5 -76.48 29.46 18.95
C THR A 5 -75.00 29.37 18.64
N SER A 6 -74.36 30.52 18.41
CA SER A 6 -72.90 30.65 18.34
C SER A 6 -72.30 30.53 19.75
N TYR A 7 -71.56 29.43 20.01
CA TYR A 7 -70.74 29.31 21.21
C TYR A 7 -69.43 30.08 21.01
N SER A 8 -69.27 31.17 21.75
CA SER A 8 -67.98 31.87 21.88
C SER A 8 -67.03 31.03 22.74
N SER A 9 -65.97 30.49 22.14
CA SER A 9 -64.88 29.85 22.86
C SER A 9 -64.15 30.90 23.70
N LEU A 10 -64.38 30.88 25.02
CA LEU A 10 -63.56 31.63 25.98
C LEU A 10 -62.21 30.91 26.09
N ALA A 11 -61.17 31.47 25.47
CA ALA A 11 -59.80 31.00 25.70
C ALA A 11 -59.40 31.37 27.14
N LEU A 12 -59.15 30.38 27.99
CA LEU A 12 -58.58 30.62 29.32
C LEU A 12 -57.16 31.18 29.16
N THR A 13 -56.95 32.43 29.55
CA THR A 13 -55.61 32.99 29.73
C THR A 13 -55.12 32.65 31.13
N ALA A 14 -54.33 31.57 31.25
CA ALA A 14 -53.57 31.30 32.46
C ALA A 14 -52.26 32.09 32.43
N LYS A 15 -51.95 32.83 33.50
CA LYS A 15 -50.69 33.56 33.67
C LYS A 15 -49.93 32.96 34.84
N THR A 16 -48.77 32.38 34.58
CA THR A 16 -47.90 31.85 35.64
C THR A 16 -47.03 32.96 36.23
N MET A 17 -46.73 32.86 37.51
CA MET A 17 -45.81 33.79 38.20
C MET A 17 -44.34 33.54 37.81
N ASN A 18 -44.01 32.31 37.41
CA ASN A 18 -42.69 31.87 37.00
C ASN A 18 -42.73 31.30 35.58
N ILE A 19 -41.56 31.26 34.92
CA ILE A 19 -41.39 30.58 33.64
C ILE A 19 -41.70 29.09 33.83
N ILE A 20 -42.54 28.54 32.95
CA ILE A 20 -42.76 27.09 32.88
C ILE A 20 -41.54 26.50 32.19
N ASN A 21 -40.83 25.62 32.89
CA ASN A 21 -39.70 24.91 32.32
C ASN A 21 -40.21 23.64 31.65
N GLY A 22 -39.83 23.47 30.39
CA GLY A 22 -40.07 22.31 29.56
C GLY A 22 -38.79 21.49 29.36
N ASN A 23 -38.69 20.82 28.22
CA ASN A 23 -37.51 20.07 27.81
C ASN A 23 -36.82 20.74 26.62
N ALA A 24 -35.50 20.61 26.54
CA ALA A 24 -34.79 21.07 25.34
C ALA A 24 -35.04 20.10 24.17
N PRO A 25 -35.05 20.58 22.91
CA PRO A 25 -35.06 19.70 21.75
C PRO A 25 -33.81 18.81 21.73
N TYR A 26 -33.89 17.64 21.12
CA TYR A 26 -32.78 16.70 21.11
C TYR A 26 -32.65 15.93 19.80
N LEU A 27 -31.46 15.40 19.53
CA LEU A 27 -31.25 14.46 18.43
C LEU A 27 -31.80 13.08 18.80
N THR A 28 -32.39 12.40 17.82
CA THR A 28 -32.82 11.00 17.93
C THR A 28 -32.54 10.31 16.60
N PHE A 29 -32.13 9.05 16.64
CA PHE A 29 -31.76 8.26 15.45
C PHE A 29 -32.63 7.01 15.27
N ASP A 30 -33.58 6.79 16.19
CA ASP A 30 -34.45 5.60 16.24
C ASP A 30 -35.94 5.96 16.15
N GLY A 31 -36.24 7.10 15.51
CA GLY A 31 -37.60 7.60 15.32
C GLY A 31 -38.22 8.16 16.60
N GLY A 32 -37.42 8.74 17.49
CA GLY A 32 -37.90 9.39 18.72
C GLY A 32 -38.11 8.44 19.89
N ARG A 33 -37.61 7.20 19.83
CA ARG A 33 -37.71 6.26 20.96
C ARG A 33 -36.71 6.57 22.05
N THR A 34 -35.53 7.06 21.68
CA THR A 34 -34.50 7.48 22.62
C THR A 34 -33.88 8.82 22.27
N GLN A 35 -33.51 9.56 23.31
CA GLN A 35 -32.70 10.76 23.22
C GLN A 35 -31.23 10.39 23.00
N ALA A 36 -30.63 10.89 21.92
CA ALA A 36 -29.21 10.70 21.66
C ALA A 36 -28.37 11.49 22.67
N LYS A 37 -27.41 10.80 23.31
CA LYS A 37 -26.49 11.41 24.28
C LYS A 37 -25.29 12.10 23.62
N ASN A 38 -25.05 11.86 22.34
CA ASN A 38 -23.94 12.38 21.56
C ASN A 38 -24.26 12.32 20.06
N THR A 39 -23.31 12.76 19.22
CA THR A 39 -23.45 12.79 17.76
C THR A 39 -22.97 11.52 17.07
N ASN A 40 -22.69 10.43 17.80
CA ASN A 40 -22.10 9.23 17.20
C ASN A 40 -23.00 8.58 16.13
N GLY A 41 -24.33 8.69 16.28
CA GLY A 41 -25.27 8.23 15.26
C GLY A 41 -25.16 8.97 13.92
N LEU A 42 -24.60 10.19 13.90
CA LEU A 42 -24.31 10.91 12.66
C LEU A 42 -23.12 10.34 11.89
N LEU A 43 -22.27 9.57 12.57
CA LEU A 43 -21.00 9.08 12.07
C LEU A 43 -21.03 7.57 11.81
N GLU A 44 -22.20 6.95 11.89
CA GLU A 44 -22.40 5.53 11.61
C GLU A 44 -22.25 5.23 10.11
N ILE A 45 -21.67 4.07 9.82
CA ILE A 45 -21.66 3.47 8.48
C ILE A 45 -22.35 2.12 8.52
N SER A 46 -23.04 1.76 7.44
CA SER A 46 -23.62 0.42 7.27
C SER A 46 -23.20 -0.20 5.94
N LEU A 47 -23.04 -1.52 5.90
CA LEU A 47 -22.67 -2.27 4.71
C LEU A 47 -23.87 -3.02 4.15
N SER A 48 -23.76 -3.47 2.90
CA SER A 48 -24.83 -4.17 2.20
C SER A 48 -25.22 -5.54 2.79
N ASP A 49 -24.44 -6.06 3.75
CA ASP A 49 -24.79 -7.28 4.52
C ASP A 49 -25.57 -6.97 5.81
N GLY A 50 -25.89 -5.71 6.06
CA GLY A 50 -26.60 -5.24 7.25
C GLY A 50 -25.71 -5.02 8.47
N SER A 51 -24.39 -5.23 8.36
CA SER A 51 -23.47 -4.86 9.44
C SER A 51 -23.36 -3.33 9.56
N SER A 52 -23.30 -2.83 10.80
CA SER A 52 -23.13 -1.40 11.07
C SER A 52 -21.99 -1.13 12.04
N PHE A 53 -21.36 0.03 11.88
CA PHE A 53 -20.14 0.42 12.61
C PHE A 53 -20.27 1.84 13.13
N THR A 54 -20.10 2.00 14.44
CA THR A 54 -20.19 3.29 15.13
C THR A 54 -18.83 3.70 15.71
N PRO A 55 -18.64 4.98 16.07
CA PRO A 55 -17.43 5.47 16.73
C PRO A 55 -17.08 4.76 18.06
N SER A 56 -18.00 4.00 18.66
CA SER A 56 -17.81 3.30 19.93
C SER A 56 -16.77 2.17 19.86
N PHE A 57 -16.53 1.61 18.67
CA PHE A 57 -15.52 0.56 18.44
C PHE A 57 -14.80 0.82 17.10
N PRO A 58 -13.85 1.77 17.06
CA PRO A 58 -13.15 2.08 15.82
C PRO A 58 -12.27 0.89 15.43
N ASN A 59 -12.29 0.54 14.15
CA ASN A 59 -11.39 -0.45 13.60
C ASN A 59 -10.00 0.16 13.35
N SER A 60 -9.04 -0.62 12.85
CA SER A 60 -7.66 -0.13 12.68
C SER A 60 -7.08 -0.50 11.34
N LYS A 61 -5.97 0.13 10.96
CA LYS A 61 -5.19 -0.23 9.76
C LYS A 61 -4.84 -1.73 9.74
N ASN A 62 -4.55 -2.30 10.91
CA ASN A 62 -4.18 -3.71 11.05
C ASN A 62 -5.40 -4.64 11.13
N ASN A 63 -6.60 -4.10 11.31
CA ASN A 63 -7.85 -4.85 11.32
C ASN A 63 -8.94 -4.03 10.57
N PRO A 64 -8.82 -3.91 9.23
CA PRO A 64 -9.76 -3.13 8.44
C PRO A 64 -11.11 -3.84 8.33
N ILE A 65 -12.17 -3.06 8.14
CA ILE A 65 -13.49 -3.55 7.73
C ILE A 65 -13.35 -4.04 6.30
N VAL A 66 -13.80 -5.27 6.03
CA VAL A 66 -13.78 -5.84 4.68
C VAL A 66 -15.18 -5.70 4.10
N LEU A 67 -15.29 -5.08 2.92
CA LEU A 67 -16.55 -4.99 2.22
C LEU A 67 -17.12 -6.40 1.95
N PRO A 68 -18.44 -6.57 1.96
CA PRO A 68 -19.05 -7.90 1.83
C PRO A 68 -18.98 -8.44 0.39
N VAL A 69 -19.03 -7.58 -0.64
CA VAL A 69 -19.15 -7.98 -2.04
C VAL A 69 -17.94 -7.52 -2.86
N ALA A 70 -17.49 -8.39 -3.78
CA ALA A 70 -16.36 -8.10 -4.65
C ALA A 70 -16.69 -6.99 -5.65
N GLY A 71 -15.73 -6.09 -5.86
CA GLY A 71 -15.85 -4.97 -6.81
C GLY A 71 -16.68 -3.78 -6.31
N GLN A 72 -17.06 -3.74 -5.03
CA GLN A 72 -17.70 -2.60 -4.41
C GLN A 72 -16.78 -1.36 -4.34
N SER A 73 -17.44 -0.22 -4.17
CA SER A 73 -16.91 1.12 -4.00
C SER A 73 -17.36 1.69 -2.65
N PHE A 74 -16.99 2.94 -2.37
CA PHE A 74 -17.54 3.65 -1.22
C PHE A 74 -19.01 4.04 -1.42
N ALA A 75 -19.51 4.11 -2.65
CA ALA A 75 -20.93 4.37 -2.91
C ALA A 75 -21.85 3.25 -2.41
N ASP A 76 -21.30 2.06 -2.15
CA ASP A 76 -21.99 0.90 -1.61
C ASP A 76 -21.99 0.84 -0.07
N ILE A 77 -21.43 1.87 0.59
CA ILE A 77 -21.44 2.02 2.05
C ILE A 77 -22.49 3.07 2.39
N ASP A 78 -23.49 2.66 3.17
CA ASP A 78 -24.57 3.53 3.61
C ASP A 78 -24.07 4.50 4.67
N MET A 79 -24.36 5.78 4.44
CA MET A 79 -23.93 6.93 5.23
C MET A 79 -24.97 8.04 5.11
N LEU A 80 -24.99 8.96 6.07
CA LEU A 80 -25.86 10.14 6.01
C LEU A 80 -25.37 11.20 5.02
N VAL A 81 -24.07 11.20 4.67
CA VAL A 81 -23.54 12.04 3.59
C VAL A 81 -24.01 11.45 2.25
N PRO A 82 -24.75 12.19 1.40
CA PRO A 82 -25.22 11.68 0.12
C PRO A 82 -24.06 11.30 -0.82
N THR A 83 -24.27 10.32 -1.69
CA THR A 83 -23.21 9.74 -2.53
C THR A 83 -22.61 10.69 -3.58
N ASN A 84 -23.26 11.82 -3.85
CA ASN A 84 -22.84 12.82 -4.84
C ASN A 84 -22.17 14.07 -4.24
N THR A 85 -21.93 14.10 -2.93
CA THR A 85 -21.31 15.23 -2.23
C THR A 85 -20.44 14.72 -1.09
N ASP A 86 -19.46 15.51 -0.67
CA ASP A 86 -18.62 15.21 0.50
C ASP A 86 -19.12 15.90 1.77
N SER A 87 -20.26 16.60 1.72
CA SER A 87 -20.86 17.24 2.89
C SER A 87 -22.36 17.42 2.78
N ILE A 88 -23.04 17.43 3.94
CA ILE A 88 -24.46 17.73 4.11
C ILE A 88 -24.68 18.60 5.36
N ALA A 89 -25.62 19.54 5.30
CA ALA A 89 -25.99 20.35 6.45
C ALA A 89 -26.86 19.54 7.43
N LEU A 90 -26.65 19.70 8.73
CA LEU A 90 -27.46 19.00 9.75
C LEU A 90 -28.93 19.43 9.73
N SER A 91 -29.22 20.63 9.22
CA SER A 91 -30.59 21.08 8.93
C SER A 91 -31.35 20.16 7.96
N SER A 92 -30.64 19.43 7.09
CA SER A 92 -31.27 18.45 6.18
C SER A 92 -31.63 17.15 6.90
N LEU A 93 -30.92 16.79 7.98
CA LEU A 93 -31.13 15.55 8.73
C LEU A 93 -32.28 15.64 9.73
N ILE A 94 -32.69 16.86 10.11
CA ILE A 94 -33.89 17.07 10.93
C ILE A 94 -35.18 17.14 10.10
N GLY A 95 -35.06 17.23 8.77
CA GLY A 95 -36.19 17.16 7.85
C GLY A 95 -36.47 15.73 7.36
N PRO A 96 -37.58 15.53 6.60
CA PRO A 96 -37.85 14.27 5.94
C PRO A 96 -36.73 13.87 4.95
N PRO A 97 -36.41 12.58 4.82
CA PRO A 97 -37.08 11.44 5.46
C PRO A 97 -36.57 11.12 6.87
N TYR A 98 -35.46 11.70 7.31
CA TYR A 98 -34.75 11.29 8.52
C TYR A 98 -35.48 11.69 9.81
N ASN A 99 -35.93 12.94 9.90
CA ASN A 99 -36.57 13.49 11.10
C ASN A 99 -35.76 13.22 12.39
N TYR A 100 -34.44 13.41 12.34
CA TYR A 100 -33.54 13.12 13.47
C TYR A 100 -33.56 14.19 14.56
N TRP A 101 -34.76 14.52 15.04
CA TRP A 101 -34.95 15.38 16.19
C TRP A 101 -36.21 14.94 16.96
N GLY A 102 -36.25 15.28 18.25
CA GLY A 102 -37.38 15.06 19.12
C GLY A 102 -37.54 16.24 20.07
N ASP A 103 -38.75 16.39 20.58
CA ASP A 103 -39.12 17.43 21.53
C ASP A 103 -40.36 16.98 22.32
N ASP A 104 -40.21 16.87 23.64
CA ASP A 104 -41.16 16.14 24.49
C ASP A 104 -42.43 16.96 24.82
N ASP A 105 -42.35 18.28 24.75
CA ASP A 105 -43.46 19.22 24.99
C ASP A 105 -44.01 19.87 23.71
N GLY A 106 -43.39 19.62 22.56
CA GLY A 106 -43.94 19.93 21.23
C GLY A 106 -43.69 21.35 20.74
N ASP A 107 -42.79 22.09 21.35
CA ASP A 107 -42.37 23.45 20.97
C ASP A 107 -41.70 23.54 19.59
N GLY A 108 -41.14 22.44 19.10
CA GLY A 108 -40.52 22.32 17.77
C GLY A 108 -41.49 22.04 16.62
N GLN A 109 -42.77 21.83 16.89
CA GLN A 109 -43.75 21.48 15.85
C GLN A 109 -44.11 22.67 14.93
N GLY A 110 -44.52 22.34 13.70
CA GLY A 110 -44.97 23.31 12.71
C GLY A 110 -43.87 23.82 11.78
N ILE A 111 -44.25 24.72 10.87
CA ILE A 111 -43.34 25.26 9.85
C ILE A 111 -42.25 26.09 10.53
N ASN A 112 -40.99 25.71 10.31
CA ASN A 112 -39.82 26.33 10.93
C ASN A 112 -39.85 26.32 12.47
N GLY A 113 -40.51 25.33 13.08
CA GLY A 113 -40.56 25.15 14.53
C GLY A 113 -39.22 24.71 15.12
N ILE A 114 -38.40 24.00 14.33
CA ILE A 114 -37.06 23.52 14.69
C ILE A 114 -36.01 23.96 13.67
N THR A 115 -34.80 24.26 14.15
CA THR A 115 -33.62 24.54 13.31
C THR A 115 -32.40 23.79 13.84
N ALA A 116 -31.48 23.45 12.93
CA ALA A 116 -30.19 22.86 13.29
C ALA A 116 -29.05 23.61 12.59
N THR A 117 -27.95 23.81 13.32
CA THR A 117 -26.70 24.38 12.78
C THR A 117 -25.61 23.31 12.66
N GLY A 118 -24.65 23.54 11.77
CA GLY A 118 -23.52 22.64 11.54
C GLY A 118 -23.68 21.73 10.32
N SER A 119 -22.64 20.93 10.08
CA SER A 119 -22.58 20.02 8.93
C SER A 119 -21.91 18.70 9.28
N LEU A 120 -22.19 17.70 8.45
CA LEU A 120 -21.47 16.44 8.37
C LEU A 120 -20.59 16.47 7.11
N SER A 121 -19.37 15.96 7.22
CA SER A 121 -18.39 15.93 6.12
C SER A 121 -17.74 14.55 6.00
N LEU A 122 -17.30 14.23 4.79
CA LEU A 122 -16.68 12.99 4.38
C LEU A 122 -15.30 13.29 3.77
N SER A 123 -14.32 12.45 4.09
CA SER A 123 -13.03 12.41 3.40
C SER A 123 -12.65 10.96 3.15
N ILE A 124 -12.21 10.65 1.94
CA ILE A 124 -11.80 9.31 1.54
C ILE A 124 -10.42 9.39 0.91
N VAL A 125 -9.48 8.63 1.46
CA VAL A 125 -8.13 8.51 0.91
C VAL A 125 -7.66 7.06 0.89
N ASP A 126 -6.74 6.74 -0.02
CA ASP A 126 -6.07 5.45 -0.07
C ASP A 126 -4.96 5.31 1.00
N ARG A 127 -4.24 4.18 1.00
CA ARG A 127 -3.11 3.90 1.92
C ARG A 127 -2.00 4.96 1.83
N ASP A 128 -1.90 5.64 0.68
CA ASP A 128 -0.89 6.65 0.37
C ASP A 128 -1.39 8.09 0.61
N ASN A 129 -2.58 8.23 1.18
CA ASN A 129 -3.29 9.48 1.43
C ASN A 129 -3.64 10.24 0.14
N GLN A 130 -3.79 9.56 -0.99
CA GLN A 130 -4.36 10.16 -2.20
C GLN A 130 -5.89 10.17 -2.11
N PRO A 131 -6.56 11.27 -2.45
CA PRO A 131 -8.02 11.33 -2.49
C PRO A 131 -8.63 10.28 -3.43
N VAL A 132 -9.71 9.63 -2.99
CA VAL A 132 -10.41 8.60 -3.77
C VAL A 132 -11.87 9.02 -3.94
N ALA A 133 -12.35 9.05 -5.17
CA ALA A 133 -13.75 9.38 -5.46
C ALA A 133 -14.70 8.28 -4.96
N ARG A 134 -15.89 8.67 -4.49
CA ARG A 134 -16.89 7.78 -3.87
C ARG A 134 -17.24 6.55 -4.72
N ASN A 135 -17.31 6.71 -6.04
CA ASN A 135 -17.67 5.68 -7.02
C ASN A 135 -16.49 4.85 -7.54
N THR A 136 -15.28 5.09 -7.04
CA THR A 136 -14.09 4.33 -7.46
C THR A 136 -14.19 2.89 -6.96
N LYS A 137 -14.06 1.93 -7.88
CA LYS A 137 -13.92 0.51 -7.53
C LYS A 137 -12.65 0.33 -6.69
N LEU A 138 -12.78 -0.29 -5.53
CA LEU A 138 -11.65 -0.44 -4.61
C LEU A 138 -10.73 -1.60 -5.02
N GLU A 139 -9.44 -1.30 -5.07
CA GLU A 139 -8.36 -2.26 -5.28
C GLU A 139 -7.66 -2.58 -3.95
N ILE A 140 -7.28 -3.84 -3.76
CA ILE A 140 -6.70 -4.29 -2.49
C ILE A 140 -5.31 -3.70 -2.23
N CYS A 141 -4.53 -3.45 -3.29
CA CYS A 141 -3.17 -2.92 -3.20
C CYS A 141 -3.07 -1.42 -2.91
N LYS A 142 -4.18 -0.71 -3.05
CA LYS A 142 -4.34 0.68 -2.59
C LYS A 142 -4.93 0.76 -1.17
N GLY A 143 -5.39 -0.37 -0.63
CA GLY A 143 -5.93 -0.48 0.71
C GLY A 143 -4.85 -0.67 1.81
N PRO A 144 -5.24 -0.61 3.10
CA PRO A 144 -6.56 -0.18 3.56
C PRO A 144 -6.76 1.32 3.36
N TYR A 145 -7.94 1.65 2.87
CA TYR A 145 -8.39 3.02 2.67
C TYR A 145 -8.83 3.62 4.00
N LYS A 146 -8.79 4.95 4.10
CA LYS A 146 -9.31 5.71 5.24
C LYS A 146 -10.57 6.44 4.81
N LEU A 147 -11.67 6.15 5.50
CA LEU A 147 -12.91 6.90 5.40
C LEU A 147 -13.09 7.68 6.69
N THR A 148 -13.07 9.00 6.60
CA THR A 148 -13.24 9.90 7.74
C THR A 148 -14.60 10.58 7.65
N LEU A 149 -15.42 10.41 8.68
CA LEU A 149 -16.65 11.16 8.88
C LEU A 149 -16.45 12.15 10.03
N SER A 150 -16.93 13.37 9.87
CA SER A 150 -16.83 14.40 10.90
C SER A 150 -18.04 15.32 10.91
N ASN A 151 -18.56 15.63 12.10
CA ASN A 151 -19.55 16.67 12.30
C ASN A 151 -18.94 17.90 12.98
N THR A 152 -19.43 19.09 12.64
CA THR A 152 -19.09 20.31 13.37
C THR A 152 -19.87 20.39 14.69
N SER A 153 -19.44 21.27 15.60
CA SER A 153 -20.31 21.71 16.68
C SER A 153 -21.52 22.44 16.11
N GLY A 154 -22.61 22.46 16.86
CA GLY A 154 -23.84 23.12 16.46
C GLY A 154 -24.88 23.09 17.56
N SER A 155 -26.08 23.48 17.20
CA SER A 155 -27.23 23.51 18.07
C SER A 155 -28.51 23.06 17.36
N LEU A 156 -29.38 22.43 18.13
CA LEU A 156 -30.79 22.22 17.82
C LEU A 156 -31.58 23.29 18.57
N LYS A 157 -32.42 24.04 17.88
CA LYS A 157 -33.15 25.15 18.47
C LYS A 157 -34.60 25.19 18.02
N THR A 158 -35.50 25.14 18.99
CA THR A 158 -36.93 25.34 18.80
C THR A 158 -37.28 26.82 18.88
N ARG A 159 -38.41 27.17 18.27
CA ARG A 159 -38.92 28.56 18.29
C ARG A 159 -39.44 28.97 19.66
N TYR A 160 -40.00 28.01 20.40
CA TYR A 160 -40.60 28.19 21.72
C TYR A 160 -39.93 27.25 22.74
N GLY A 161 -40.30 27.35 24.01
CA GLY A 161 -39.76 26.52 25.09
C GLY A 161 -38.70 27.18 25.95
N VAL A 162 -38.54 26.66 27.17
CA VAL A 162 -37.45 27.01 28.08
C VAL A 162 -37.00 25.74 28.80
N PRO A 163 -35.79 25.23 28.53
CA PRO A 163 -34.85 25.65 27.48
C PRO A 163 -35.36 25.34 26.06
N ASN A 164 -35.06 26.18 25.08
CA ASN A 164 -35.39 25.96 23.65
C ASN A 164 -34.21 25.51 22.80
N GLU A 165 -33.06 25.19 23.41
CA GLU A 165 -31.83 24.91 22.68
C GLU A 165 -31.05 23.79 23.34
N SER A 166 -30.52 22.90 22.50
CA SER A 166 -29.51 21.91 22.87
C SER A 166 -28.28 22.09 22.02
N LEU A 167 -27.11 22.08 22.65
CA LEU A 167 -25.81 22.15 21.98
C LEU A 167 -25.24 20.76 21.78
N PHE A 168 -24.55 20.55 20.66
CA PHE A 168 -23.77 19.33 20.43
C PHE A 168 -22.35 19.67 19.97
N SER A 169 -21.42 18.83 20.40
CA SER A 169 -20.00 19.00 20.14
C SER A 169 -19.61 18.45 18.76
N ALA A 170 -18.53 19.00 18.21
CA ALA A 170 -17.87 18.42 17.05
C ALA A 170 -17.33 17.02 17.41
N SER A 171 -17.37 16.10 16.44
CA SER A 171 -16.80 14.76 16.56
C SER A 171 -16.31 14.26 15.21
N ASN A 172 -15.42 13.28 15.22
CA ASN A 172 -14.98 12.59 14.01
C ASN A 172 -14.65 11.12 14.30
N VAL A 173 -14.66 10.33 13.24
CA VAL A 173 -14.24 8.92 13.25
C VAL A 173 -13.52 8.61 11.94
N THR A 174 -12.52 7.74 12.00
CA THR A 174 -11.86 7.19 10.82
C THR A 174 -12.04 5.68 10.78
N TYR A 175 -12.64 5.20 9.70
CA TYR A 175 -12.79 3.78 9.40
C TYR A 175 -11.73 3.33 8.39
N TYR A 176 -11.09 2.19 8.67
CA TYR A 176 -10.18 1.56 7.72
C TYR A 176 -10.91 0.51 6.90
N ILE A 177 -10.92 0.63 5.57
CA ILE A 177 -11.76 -0.22 4.72
C ILE A 177 -10.90 -0.95 3.68
N ASN A 178 -11.17 -2.23 3.46
CA ASN A 178 -10.61 -3.05 2.39
C ASN A 178 -11.73 -3.60 1.50
N PRO A 179 -11.50 -3.77 0.19
CA PRO A 179 -12.44 -4.49 -0.65
C PRO A 179 -12.52 -5.96 -0.28
N LYS A 180 -13.64 -6.62 -0.65
CA LYS A 180 -13.65 -8.07 -0.82
C LYS A 180 -12.80 -8.41 -2.04
N SER A 181 -11.58 -8.90 -1.82
CA SER A 181 -10.68 -9.30 -2.89
C SER A 181 -10.03 -10.64 -2.58
N VAL A 182 -9.62 -11.32 -3.65
CA VAL A 182 -8.66 -12.41 -3.53
C VAL A 182 -7.29 -11.84 -3.13
N PRO A 183 -6.43 -12.65 -2.47
CA PRO A 183 -5.05 -12.29 -2.22
C PRO A 183 -4.33 -11.82 -3.48
N GLU A 184 -3.53 -10.77 -3.35
CA GLU A 184 -2.78 -10.19 -4.46
C GLU A 184 -1.39 -9.75 -4.00
N ILE A 185 -0.40 -9.83 -4.90
CA ILE A 185 0.93 -9.28 -4.67
C ILE A 185 0.91 -7.85 -5.18
N CYS A 186 1.08 -6.90 -4.28
CA CYS A 186 1.03 -5.49 -4.60
C CYS A 186 2.39 -4.97 -5.07
N PHE A 187 3.45 -5.39 -4.39
CA PHE A 187 4.81 -4.95 -4.70
C PHE A 187 5.83 -6.03 -4.38
N VAL A 188 7.00 -5.91 -5.01
CA VAL A 188 8.15 -6.79 -4.83
C VAL A 188 9.36 -5.92 -4.46
N ARG A 189 9.83 -6.12 -3.23
CA ARG A 189 10.66 -5.15 -2.51
C ARG A 189 12.07 -5.66 -2.29
N PRO A 190 13.03 -5.34 -3.17
CA PRO A 190 14.44 -5.42 -2.76
C PRO A 190 14.70 -4.44 -1.61
N ILE A 191 15.87 -4.52 -0.98
CA ILE A 191 16.37 -3.45 -0.11
C ILE A 191 16.47 -2.16 -0.94
N MET A 192 15.79 -1.11 -0.48
CA MET A 192 15.69 0.18 -1.16
C MET A 192 16.46 1.27 -0.43
N SER A 193 17.05 2.19 -1.18
CA SER A 193 17.56 3.48 -0.66
C SER A 193 16.59 4.60 -1.00
N ALA A 194 16.26 5.49 -0.07
CA ALA A 194 15.52 6.71 -0.39
C ALA A 194 16.25 7.56 -1.47
N ASN A 195 17.58 7.56 -1.45
CA ASN A 195 18.43 8.36 -2.34
C ASN A 195 18.55 7.78 -3.76
N PHE A 196 18.34 6.47 -3.93
CA PHE A 196 18.57 5.73 -5.18
C PHE A 196 17.33 4.99 -5.68
N SER A 197 16.14 5.39 -5.22
CA SER A 197 14.85 4.79 -5.58
C SER A 197 13.84 5.82 -6.11
N SER A 198 14.22 7.10 -6.12
CA SER A 198 13.33 8.23 -6.44
C SER A 198 14.02 9.22 -7.39
N GLY A 199 13.27 10.23 -7.86
CA GLY A 199 13.78 11.25 -8.77
C GLY A 199 14.38 10.65 -10.03
N LYS A 200 15.60 11.05 -10.41
CA LYS A 200 16.29 10.55 -11.61
C LYS A 200 16.57 9.03 -11.60
N TYR A 201 16.56 8.39 -10.42
CA TYR A 201 16.76 6.94 -10.32
C TYR A 201 15.44 6.16 -10.39
N ALA A 202 14.29 6.83 -10.32
CA ALA A 202 13.00 6.17 -10.44
C ALA A 202 12.84 5.55 -11.82
N GLY A 203 12.35 4.31 -11.85
CA GLY A 203 11.88 3.69 -13.08
C GLY A 203 10.53 4.23 -13.54
N PRO A 204 10.03 3.75 -14.69
CA PRO A 204 8.67 4.02 -15.12
C PRO A 204 7.65 3.61 -14.05
N ALA A 205 6.58 4.39 -13.87
CA ALA A 205 5.56 4.13 -12.85
C ALA A 205 4.80 2.80 -13.04
N SER A 206 4.84 2.21 -14.24
CA SER A 206 4.29 0.88 -14.54
C SER A 206 5.19 -0.27 -14.07
N ILE A 207 6.44 0.01 -13.70
CA ILE A 207 7.45 -0.97 -13.28
C ILE A 207 7.87 -0.74 -11.84
N TRP A 208 7.97 0.53 -11.41
CA TRP A 208 8.58 0.90 -10.14
C TRP A 208 7.77 1.97 -9.40
N ASP A 209 7.46 1.69 -8.15
CA ASP A 209 6.99 2.66 -7.17
C ASP A 209 8.15 3.11 -6.26
N PRO A 210 8.47 4.41 -6.19
CA PRO A 210 9.60 4.90 -5.38
C PRO A 210 9.54 4.59 -3.88
N ARG A 211 8.36 4.32 -3.32
CA ARG A 211 8.15 3.99 -1.90
C ARG A 211 8.05 2.48 -1.69
N ASN A 212 7.49 1.77 -2.66
CA ASN A 212 7.06 0.39 -2.49
C ASN A 212 7.81 -0.63 -3.36
N GLY A 213 8.65 -0.25 -4.32
CA GLY A 213 9.49 -1.19 -5.07
C GLY A 213 8.92 -1.59 -6.44
N PHE A 214 9.25 -2.79 -6.92
CA PHE A 214 8.79 -3.26 -8.23
C PHE A 214 7.32 -3.66 -8.22
N LEU A 215 6.62 -3.34 -9.30
CA LEU A 215 5.28 -3.84 -9.57
C LEU A 215 5.35 -5.22 -10.23
N PRO A 216 4.57 -6.22 -9.80
CA PRO A 216 4.39 -7.45 -10.56
C PRO A 216 3.89 -7.17 -11.97
N GLN A 217 4.52 -7.76 -12.97
CA GLN A 217 4.18 -7.54 -14.38
C GLN A 217 3.22 -8.60 -14.92
N SER A 218 3.30 -9.84 -14.42
CA SER A 218 2.35 -10.90 -14.77
C SER A 218 2.33 -12.03 -13.73
N VAL A 219 1.16 -12.63 -13.51
CA VAL A 219 1.02 -13.88 -12.74
C VAL A 219 0.85 -15.11 -13.64
N THR A 220 0.94 -14.93 -14.96
CA THR A 220 0.84 -16.03 -15.92
C THR A 220 2.21 -16.69 -16.10
N PRO A 221 2.33 -18.02 -15.94
CA PRO A 221 3.62 -18.71 -16.00
C PRO A 221 4.46 -18.45 -17.26
N SER A 222 3.82 -18.35 -18.42
CA SER A 222 4.50 -18.04 -19.70
C SER A 222 5.13 -16.65 -19.75
N SER A 223 4.81 -15.77 -18.80
CA SER A 223 5.23 -14.37 -18.77
C SER A 223 6.05 -14.01 -17.53
N TYR A 224 6.44 -14.99 -16.70
CA TYR A 224 7.30 -14.78 -15.53
C TYR A 224 8.64 -14.12 -15.87
N GLY A 225 9.11 -14.22 -17.11
CA GLY A 225 10.34 -13.55 -17.57
C GLY A 225 10.28 -12.02 -17.61
N LEU A 226 9.10 -11.42 -17.38
CA LEU A 226 8.87 -9.99 -17.23
C LEU A 226 8.99 -9.51 -15.77
N ASN A 227 8.92 -10.42 -14.80
CA ASN A 227 8.92 -10.07 -13.38
C ASN A 227 10.34 -9.92 -12.82
N PHE A 228 10.46 -9.11 -11.78
CA PHE A 228 11.66 -9.06 -10.94
C PHE A 228 11.73 -10.30 -10.03
N PRO A 229 12.93 -10.85 -9.74
CA PRO A 229 14.20 -10.50 -10.36
C PRO A 229 14.48 -11.29 -11.64
N THR A 230 15.28 -10.71 -12.53
CA THR A 230 15.89 -11.45 -13.65
C THR A 230 17.36 -11.78 -13.39
N THR A 231 17.94 -11.19 -12.34
CA THR A 231 19.32 -11.41 -11.92
C THR A 231 19.37 -11.85 -10.46
N GLY A 232 20.36 -12.67 -10.09
CA GLY A 232 20.50 -13.15 -8.71
C GLY A 232 21.95 -13.24 -8.26
N ALA A 233 22.13 -13.27 -6.94
CA ALA A 233 23.39 -13.62 -6.29
C ALA A 233 23.07 -14.26 -4.93
N ASN A 234 24.06 -14.91 -4.34
CA ASN A 234 23.86 -15.57 -3.05
C ASN A 234 23.46 -14.57 -1.94
N ASN A 235 22.45 -14.96 -1.16
CA ASN A 235 21.86 -14.21 -0.05
C ASN A 235 21.22 -12.86 -0.42
N LEU A 236 20.93 -12.63 -1.70
CA LEU A 236 19.98 -11.58 -2.06
C LEU A 236 18.58 -12.00 -1.63
N TYR A 237 17.80 -11.01 -1.18
CA TYR A 237 16.42 -11.25 -0.77
C TYR A 237 15.52 -10.10 -1.17
N PHE A 238 14.24 -10.38 -1.28
CA PHE A 238 13.22 -9.36 -1.48
C PHE A 238 11.98 -9.73 -0.68
N ASP A 239 11.20 -8.73 -0.31
CA ASP A 239 9.95 -8.92 0.41
C ASP A 239 8.79 -8.78 -0.58
N LEU A 240 7.84 -9.72 -0.58
CA LEU A 240 6.55 -9.48 -1.24
C LEU A 240 5.69 -8.62 -0.31
N ASP A 241 5.04 -7.59 -0.85
CA ASP A 241 3.93 -6.87 -0.21
C ASP A 241 2.63 -7.50 -0.69
N ILE A 242 1.81 -8.01 0.24
CA ILE A 242 0.65 -8.85 -0.05
C ILE A 242 -0.61 -8.16 0.48
N GLY A 243 -1.58 -8.00 -0.41
CA GLY A 243 -2.93 -7.53 -0.09
C GLY A 243 -3.92 -8.69 0.06
N GLY A 244 -4.98 -8.49 0.85
CA GLY A 244 -6.16 -9.38 0.83
C GLY A 244 -6.04 -10.66 1.64
N VAL A 245 -5.01 -10.78 2.48
CA VAL A 245 -4.75 -11.97 3.28
C VAL A 245 -5.09 -11.72 4.76
N ALA A 246 -5.94 -12.59 5.32
CA ALA A 246 -6.39 -12.46 6.71
C ALA A 246 -5.32 -12.92 7.72
N GLN A 247 -4.59 -14.00 7.40
CA GLN A 247 -3.59 -14.66 8.25
C GLN A 247 -2.34 -14.99 7.42
N PRO A 248 -1.14 -15.04 8.02
CA PRO A 248 0.09 -15.36 7.30
C PRO A 248 -0.03 -16.63 6.45
N LEU A 249 0.42 -16.56 5.19
CA LEU A 249 0.43 -17.72 4.30
C LEU A 249 1.60 -18.66 4.62
N THR A 250 1.42 -19.94 4.30
CA THR A 250 2.49 -20.94 4.35
C THR A 250 3.15 -21.07 2.98
N TRP A 251 4.47 -21.23 2.96
CA TRP A 251 5.27 -21.22 1.74
C TRP A 251 6.24 -22.40 1.74
N LYS A 252 6.44 -23.05 0.59
CA LYS A 252 7.37 -24.17 0.42
C LYS A 252 8.65 -23.70 -0.27
N ALA A 253 9.81 -24.14 0.22
CA ALA A 253 11.07 -23.86 -0.45
C ALA A 253 11.08 -24.44 -1.88
N VAL A 254 11.70 -23.71 -2.80
CA VAL A 254 11.78 -24.07 -4.22
C VAL A 254 13.25 -24.24 -4.60
N SER A 255 13.56 -25.30 -5.33
CA SER A 255 14.88 -25.49 -5.95
C SER A 255 14.68 -26.30 -7.22
N ALA A 256 14.36 -25.62 -8.33
CA ALA A 256 13.91 -26.26 -9.55
C ALA A 256 14.95 -27.22 -10.13
N ASN A 257 16.23 -26.82 -10.11
CA ASN A 257 17.34 -27.62 -10.65
C ASN A 257 18.35 -28.07 -9.56
N GLY A 258 18.08 -27.82 -8.28
CA GLY A 258 18.97 -28.21 -7.16
C GLY A 258 20.13 -27.25 -6.86
N ASP A 259 20.40 -26.29 -7.74
CA ASP A 259 21.56 -25.39 -7.73
C ASP A 259 21.30 -24.02 -7.06
N ILE A 260 20.08 -23.48 -7.22
CA ILE A 260 19.62 -22.27 -6.56
C ILE A 260 18.40 -22.65 -5.70
N LYS A 261 18.52 -22.43 -4.40
CA LYS A 261 17.47 -22.62 -3.43
C LYS A 261 16.80 -21.29 -3.10
N VAL A 262 15.49 -21.27 -3.19
CA VAL A 262 14.64 -20.15 -2.78
C VAL A 262 13.89 -20.51 -1.50
N THR A 263 14.04 -19.67 -0.49
CA THR A 263 13.43 -19.89 0.84
C THR A 263 12.60 -18.70 1.27
N MET A 264 11.53 -19.00 2.01
CA MET A 264 10.59 -18.00 2.50
C MET A 264 10.70 -17.91 4.03
N THR A 265 10.85 -16.70 4.54
CA THR A 265 11.01 -16.42 5.98
C THR A 265 10.19 -15.20 6.38
N ASN A 266 10.01 -14.98 7.69
CA ASN A 266 9.31 -13.81 8.23
C ASN A 266 7.91 -13.61 7.61
N SER A 267 7.18 -14.72 7.41
CA SER A 267 5.83 -14.69 6.83
C SER A 267 4.87 -14.00 7.80
N LYS A 268 4.20 -12.95 7.30
CA LYS A 268 3.18 -12.15 7.97
C LYS A 268 1.93 -12.13 7.08
N ARG A 269 0.84 -11.52 7.56
CA ARG A 269 -0.39 -11.40 6.77
C ARG A 269 -0.17 -10.58 5.49
N ASP A 270 0.73 -9.60 5.54
CA ASP A 270 0.92 -8.57 4.52
C ASP A 270 2.30 -8.65 3.85
N SER A 271 3.16 -9.58 4.27
CA SER A 271 4.49 -9.69 3.70
C SER A 271 5.18 -11.02 3.95
N VAL A 272 6.09 -11.40 3.06
CA VAL A 272 7.00 -12.54 3.25
C VAL A 272 8.34 -12.22 2.60
N ARG A 273 9.44 -12.68 3.22
CA ARG A 273 10.80 -12.51 2.69
C ARG A 273 11.24 -13.71 1.88
N ILE A 274 11.67 -13.49 0.65
CA ILE A 274 12.18 -14.48 -0.29
C ILE A 274 13.69 -14.33 -0.35
N THR A 275 14.44 -15.39 -0.05
CA THR A 275 15.91 -15.38 -0.10
C THR A 275 16.41 -16.36 -1.16
N LEU A 276 17.33 -15.90 -2.01
CA LEU A 276 18.04 -16.69 -3.00
C LEU A 276 19.36 -17.20 -2.41
N THR A 277 19.59 -18.50 -2.44
CA THR A 277 20.83 -19.15 -1.99
C THR A 277 21.39 -19.99 -3.12
N GLY A 278 22.66 -19.83 -3.44
CA GLY A 278 23.28 -20.51 -4.58
C GLY A 278 24.80 -20.36 -4.60
N PRO A 279 25.45 -20.58 -5.76
CA PRO A 279 26.90 -20.52 -5.86
C PRO A 279 27.48 -19.17 -5.43
N VAL A 280 28.56 -19.22 -4.65
CA VAL A 280 29.21 -18.02 -4.08
C VAL A 280 30.70 -18.26 -3.89
N ALA A 281 31.49 -17.20 -3.99
CA ALA A 281 32.91 -17.22 -3.64
C ALA A 281 33.08 -17.08 -2.13
N LYS A 282 33.77 -18.03 -1.50
CA LYS A 282 34.11 -17.99 -0.08
C LYS A 282 35.27 -17.04 0.18
N ASP A 283 35.37 -16.54 1.41
CA ASP A 283 36.42 -15.60 1.83
C ASP A 283 37.84 -16.09 1.50
N SER A 284 38.10 -17.40 1.66
CA SER A 284 39.38 -18.02 1.32
C SER A 284 39.72 -18.00 -0.17
N GLN A 285 38.74 -17.82 -1.06
CA GLN A 285 38.90 -17.78 -2.51
C GLN A 285 39.17 -16.37 -3.05
N TRP A 286 38.86 -15.33 -2.28
CA TRP A 286 38.94 -13.95 -2.78
C TRP A 286 40.37 -13.53 -3.12
N SER A 287 41.32 -13.85 -2.23
CA SER A 287 42.73 -13.47 -2.37
C SER A 287 43.54 -14.39 -3.29
N LEU A 288 42.96 -15.48 -3.78
CA LEU A 288 43.64 -16.40 -4.68
C LEU A 288 43.48 -15.91 -6.12
N ASP A 289 44.52 -16.01 -6.93
CA ASP A 289 44.42 -15.79 -8.38
C ASP A 289 43.72 -16.97 -9.09
N ASN A 290 43.89 -18.18 -8.54
CA ASN A 290 43.25 -19.41 -8.98
C ASN A 290 42.40 -19.99 -7.84
N PRO A 291 41.16 -19.50 -7.64
CA PRO A 291 40.28 -19.87 -6.53
C PRO A 291 39.68 -21.28 -6.60
N GLY A 292 39.98 -22.04 -7.66
CA GLY A 292 39.26 -23.26 -8.02
C GLY A 292 37.91 -22.97 -8.66
N ASN A 293 37.16 -24.02 -8.94
CA ASN A 293 35.87 -23.89 -9.60
C ASN A 293 34.78 -23.42 -8.62
N ILE A 294 33.83 -22.62 -9.11
CA ILE A 294 32.57 -22.31 -8.42
C ILE A 294 31.45 -22.90 -9.27
N ASP A 295 30.50 -23.56 -8.63
CA ASP A 295 29.39 -24.20 -9.35
C ASP A 295 28.64 -23.19 -10.23
N LYS A 296 28.20 -23.65 -11.40
CA LYS A 296 27.49 -22.83 -12.37
C LYS A 296 26.02 -23.24 -12.35
N PRO A 297 25.10 -22.33 -11.98
CA PRO A 297 23.69 -22.68 -11.95
C PRO A 297 23.15 -22.85 -13.38
N SER A 298 22.19 -23.73 -13.56
CA SER A 298 21.48 -23.99 -14.81
C SER A 298 20.48 -22.88 -15.07
N LEU A 299 20.90 -21.90 -15.89
CA LEU A 299 20.12 -20.72 -16.27
C LEU A 299 19.77 -20.72 -17.77
N PRO A 300 18.63 -20.14 -18.18
CA PRO A 300 17.63 -19.48 -17.33
C PRO A 300 16.81 -20.48 -16.49
N GLN A 301 16.40 -20.06 -15.30
CA GLN A 301 15.61 -20.88 -14.37
C GLN A 301 14.28 -20.20 -14.04
N VAL A 302 13.18 -20.90 -14.28
CA VAL A 302 11.83 -20.46 -13.89
C VAL A 302 11.58 -20.85 -12.44
N ILE A 303 11.17 -19.89 -11.62
CA ILE A 303 10.86 -20.10 -10.21
C ILE A 303 9.41 -19.67 -9.99
N GLU A 304 8.59 -20.55 -9.42
CA GLU A 304 7.22 -20.25 -9.00
C GLU A 304 7.09 -20.44 -7.49
N LEU A 305 6.67 -19.38 -6.81
CA LEU A 305 6.36 -19.35 -5.39
C LEU A 305 4.85 -19.49 -5.23
N VAL A 306 4.43 -20.40 -4.35
CA VAL A 306 3.01 -20.65 -4.08
C VAL A 306 2.74 -20.41 -2.60
N GLY A 307 1.80 -19.51 -2.32
CA GLY A 307 1.31 -19.19 -0.99
C GLY A 307 0.05 -19.99 -0.67
N LEU A 308 0.09 -20.69 0.46
CA LEU A 308 -0.98 -21.59 0.92
C LEU A 308 -1.74 -20.99 2.10
N ASP A 309 -3.06 -21.12 2.09
CA ASP A 309 -3.90 -20.80 3.25
C ASP A 309 -3.80 -21.88 4.35
N SER A 310 -4.54 -21.70 5.44
CA SER A 310 -4.57 -22.65 6.57
C SER A 310 -5.13 -24.04 6.21
N ASN A 311 -5.86 -24.15 5.10
CA ASN A 311 -6.41 -25.40 4.59
C ASN A 311 -5.52 -26.03 3.51
N ASN A 312 -4.32 -25.49 3.27
CA ASN A 312 -3.39 -25.87 2.21
C ASN A 312 -3.90 -25.61 0.79
N ASN A 313 -4.85 -24.69 0.59
CA ASN A 313 -5.24 -24.26 -0.75
C ASN A 313 -4.23 -23.27 -1.32
N GLU A 314 -3.93 -23.38 -2.61
CA GLU A 314 -3.14 -22.38 -3.33
C GLU A 314 -3.97 -21.11 -3.54
N VAL A 315 -3.60 -20.03 -2.86
CA VAL A 315 -4.35 -18.75 -2.91
C VAL A 315 -3.55 -17.61 -3.52
N LEU A 316 -2.24 -17.79 -3.70
CA LEU A 316 -1.35 -16.76 -4.23
C LEU A 316 -0.19 -17.39 -5.01
N LYS A 317 0.17 -16.81 -6.16
CA LYS A 317 1.34 -17.23 -6.94
C LYS A 317 2.20 -16.03 -7.32
N TYR A 318 3.50 -16.23 -7.27
CA TYR A 318 4.49 -15.32 -7.82
C TYR A 318 5.52 -16.11 -8.60
N GLY A 319 5.83 -15.73 -9.83
CA GLY A 319 6.92 -16.36 -10.54
C GLY A 319 7.84 -15.37 -11.23
N PHE A 320 9.08 -15.77 -11.40
CA PHE A 320 10.12 -14.98 -12.05
C PHE A 320 11.11 -15.90 -12.76
N VAL A 321 11.95 -15.34 -13.63
CA VAL A 321 12.96 -16.09 -14.36
C VAL A 321 14.33 -15.49 -14.10
N LEU A 322 15.18 -16.22 -13.37
CA LEU A 322 16.59 -15.88 -13.26
C LEU A 322 17.28 -16.17 -14.59
N LYS A 323 17.87 -15.13 -15.18
CA LYS A 323 18.59 -15.19 -16.45
C LYS A 323 20.10 -15.14 -16.24
N HIS A 324 20.55 -14.46 -15.20
CA HIS A 324 21.97 -14.31 -14.87
C HIS A 324 22.21 -14.48 -13.36
N TRP A 325 23.32 -15.13 -13.03
CA TRP A 325 23.82 -15.28 -11.65
C TRP A 325 25.16 -14.57 -11.48
N PHE A 326 25.27 -13.79 -10.41
CA PHE A 326 26.43 -12.98 -10.10
C PHE A 326 27.21 -13.54 -8.91
N VAL A 327 28.53 -13.60 -9.06
CA VAL A 327 29.48 -14.00 -8.01
C VAL A 327 30.44 -12.85 -7.76
N ASN A 328 30.39 -12.28 -6.56
CA ASN A 328 31.24 -11.19 -6.14
C ASN A 328 32.59 -11.69 -5.57
N ARG A 329 33.71 -11.06 -5.94
CA ARG A 329 35.06 -11.38 -5.42
C ARG A 329 35.34 -10.68 -4.07
N GLY A 330 34.36 -10.72 -3.18
CA GLY A 330 34.46 -10.15 -1.83
C GLY A 330 34.59 -8.63 -1.76
N ASN A 331 35.26 -8.16 -0.72
CA ASN A 331 35.34 -6.75 -0.33
C ASN A 331 36.76 -6.16 -0.47
N ARG A 332 37.59 -6.69 -1.38
CA ARG A 332 38.91 -6.16 -1.71
C ARG A 332 38.93 -5.63 -3.14
N MET A 333 39.84 -4.70 -3.40
CA MET A 333 40.08 -4.18 -4.74
C MET A 333 41.16 -5.01 -5.43
N TYR A 334 41.06 -5.15 -6.74
CA TYR A 334 41.98 -5.88 -7.59
C TYR A 334 42.26 -5.11 -8.88
N THR A 335 43.37 -5.40 -9.54
CA THR A 335 43.63 -4.92 -10.90
C THR A 335 42.66 -5.55 -11.90
N TYR A 336 42.43 -4.87 -13.02
CA TYR A 336 41.58 -5.39 -14.10
C TYR A 336 42.03 -6.79 -14.56
N ALA A 337 43.34 -6.98 -14.78
CA ALA A 337 43.90 -8.25 -15.22
C ALA A 337 43.66 -9.39 -14.20
N SER A 338 43.84 -9.13 -12.90
CA SER A 338 43.55 -10.12 -11.86
C SER A 338 42.07 -10.45 -11.82
N MET A 339 41.18 -9.44 -11.91
CA MET A 339 39.74 -9.68 -11.88
C MET A 339 39.23 -10.46 -13.10
N SER A 340 39.71 -10.11 -14.30
CA SER A 340 39.35 -10.79 -15.55
C SER A 340 39.81 -12.26 -15.55
N SER A 341 41.05 -12.50 -15.09
CA SER A 341 41.60 -13.86 -14.96
C SER A 341 40.79 -14.67 -13.94
N TRP A 342 40.50 -14.08 -12.78
CA TRP A 342 39.74 -14.73 -11.71
C TRP A 342 38.35 -15.17 -12.15
N CYS A 343 37.59 -14.33 -12.87
CA CYS A 343 36.28 -14.73 -13.41
C CYS A 343 36.41 -15.93 -14.34
N THR A 344 37.39 -15.90 -15.23
CA THR A 344 37.62 -16.98 -16.20
C THR A 344 37.95 -18.30 -15.49
N ASN A 345 38.78 -18.24 -14.44
CA ASN A 345 39.19 -19.39 -13.65
C ASN A 345 38.04 -20.08 -12.90
N ILE A 346 37.03 -19.32 -12.44
CA ILE A 346 35.83 -19.90 -11.83
C ILE A 346 34.80 -20.37 -12.87
N GLY A 347 35.08 -20.22 -14.16
CA GLY A 347 34.17 -20.59 -15.25
C GLY A 347 33.07 -19.58 -15.55
N TYR A 348 33.24 -18.33 -15.09
CA TYR A 348 32.34 -17.20 -15.32
C TYR A 348 33.04 -16.19 -16.25
N ARG A 349 32.34 -15.09 -16.61
CA ARG A 349 32.97 -13.94 -17.28
C ARG A 349 32.89 -12.70 -16.40
N LEU A 350 33.83 -11.78 -16.61
CA LEU A 350 33.75 -10.45 -16.01
C LEU A 350 32.50 -9.74 -16.56
N ALA A 351 31.72 -9.14 -15.66
CA ALA A 351 30.50 -8.44 -16.03
C ALA A 351 30.75 -7.34 -17.07
N LYS A 352 29.80 -7.15 -17.97
CA LYS A 352 29.74 -6.07 -18.95
C LYS A 352 29.03 -4.87 -18.35
N ILE A 353 29.17 -3.68 -18.95
CA ILE A 353 28.43 -2.50 -18.48
C ILE A 353 26.92 -2.79 -18.46
N LYS A 354 26.39 -3.37 -19.53
CA LYS A 354 24.97 -3.76 -19.63
C LYS A 354 24.53 -4.88 -18.68
N ASP A 355 25.44 -5.68 -18.13
CA ASP A 355 25.05 -6.66 -17.11
C ASP A 355 24.79 -5.97 -15.77
N LEU A 356 25.34 -4.78 -15.56
CA LEU A 356 25.33 -4.07 -14.28
C LEU A 356 24.35 -2.89 -14.27
N THR A 357 24.22 -2.14 -15.35
CA THR A 357 23.48 -0.87 -15.36
C THR A 357 22.80 -0.60 -16.70
N ASN A 358 21.69 0.16 -16.68
CA ASN A 358 21.06 0.73 -17.86
C ASN A 358 21.43 2.20 -18.11
N ALA A 359 22.49 2.69 -17.46
CA ALA A 359 22.98 4.05 -17.65
C ALA A 359 23.19 4.37 -19.14
N ASN A 360 22.62 5.50 -19.55
CA ASN A 360 22.86 6.05 -20.87
C ASN A 360 24.24 6.72 -20.92
N TYR A 361 25.25 5.88 -21.13
CA TYR A 361 26.63 6.27 -21.36
C TYR A 361 27.11 5.63 -22.66
N ASN A 362 27.21 6.44 -23.73
CA ASN A 362 27.62 6.00 -25.07
C ASN A 362 26.89 4.74 -25.59
N ASN A 363 25.62 4.53 -25.20
CA ASN A 363 24.82 3.34 -25.52
C ASN A 363 25.45 2.00 -25.07
N LEU A 364 26.29 2.01 -24.04
CA LEU A 364 26.95 0.81 -23.50
C LEU A 364 26.13 0.11 -22.40
N GLY A 365 25.17 0.83 -21.80
CA GLY A 365 24.25 0.28 -20.80
C GLY A 365 23.20 -0.67 -21.37
N ALA A 366 22.50 -1.35 -20.47
CA ALA A 366 21.36 -2.18 -20.80
C ALA A 366 20.19 -1.37 -21.36
N THR A 367 19.27 -2.07 -22.04
CA THR A 367 18.01 -1.51 -22.52
C THR A 367 16.84 -1.90 -21.61
N PRO A 368 15.84 -1.01 -21.42
CA PRO A 368 15.79 0.35 -21.93
C PRO A 368 16.80 1.26 -21.20
N SER A 369 17.44 2.13 -21.97
CA SER A 369 18.43 3.07 -21.44
C SER A 369 17.76 4.10 -20.53
N SER A 370 18.47 4.50 -19.48
CA SER A 370 18.00 5.55 -18.59
C SER A 370 18.11 6.94 -19.22
N SER A 371 17.59 7.95 -18.52
CA SER A 371 17.63 9.35 -18.98
C SER A 371 19.03 9.98 -19.04
N GLY A 372 20.07 9.33 -18.50
CA GLY A 372 21.43 9.88 -18.46
C GLY A 372 22.45 8.88 -17.92
N ASN A 373 23.66 9.32 -17.58
CA ASN A 373 24.69 8.44 -17.01
C ASN A 373 24.42 8.10 -15.52
N HIS A 374 23.33 7.37 -15.28
CA HIS A 374 22.90 6.83 -13.99
C HIS A 374 21.89 5.70 -14.26
N LEU A 375 21.72 4.74 -13.35
CA LEU A 375 20.65 3.75 -13.50
C LEU A 375 19.26 4.36 -13.32
N GLN A 376 18.25 3.65 -13.84
CA GLN A 376 16.85 3.78 -13.45
C GLN A 376 16.30 2.39 -13.11
N ARG A 377 15.41 2.32 -12.12
CA ARG A 377 14.85 1.05 -11.60
C ARG A 377 14.01 0.35 -12.67
N THR A 378 14.62 -0.59 -13.37
CA THR A 378 13.99 -1.29 -14.49
C THR A 378 14.34 -2.77 -14.45
N ILE A 379 13.35 -3.62 -14.68
CA ILE A 379 13.49 -5.07 -14.71
C ILE A 379 14.25 -5.48 -15.98
N GLY A 380 15.22 -6.37 -15.85
CA GLY A 380 16.04 -6.85 -16.97
C GLY A 380 17.11 -5.87 -17.45
N ALA A 381 17.28 -4.72 -16.79
CA ALA A 381 18.15 -3.65 -17.25
C ALA A 381 19.47 -3.55 -16.46
N GLY A 382 20.00 -4.71 -16.05
CA GLY A 382 21.26 -4.83 -15.29
C GLY A 382 21.07 -5.08 -13.80
N PHE A 383 22.08 -5.71 -13.19
CA PHE A 383 22.06 -6.17 -11.80
C PHE A 383 21.83 -5.03 -10.81
N PHE A 384 22.51 -3.90 -10.94
CA PHE A 384 22.34 -2.77 -10.03
C PHE A 384 21.04 -2.01 -10.25
N SER A 385 20.46 -2.08 -11.46
CA SER A 385 19.13 -1.53 -11.76
C SER A 385 18.03 -2.29 -11.00
N GLU A 386 18.17 -3.61 -10.89
CA GLU A 386 17.29 -4.48 -10.12
C GLU A 386 17.57 -4.44 -8.61
N TRP A 387 18.84 -4.44 -8.21
CA TRP A 387 19.26 -4.55 -6.81
C TRP A 387 19.89 -3.24 -6.32
N SER A 388 19.06 -2.36 -5.74
CA SER A 388 19.39 -0.96 -5.43
C SER A 388 20.64 -0.71 -4.59
N ILE A 389 20.84 -1.50 -3.53
CA ILE A 389 22.00 -1.40 -2.65
C ILE A 389 22.55 -2.79 -2.34
N PRO A 390 23.33 -3.41 -3.23
CA PRO A 390 23.82 -4.77 -3.04
C PRO A 390 24.63 -4.95 -1.74
N ALA A 391 25.31 -3.91 -1.27
CA ALA A 391 26.08 -3.97 -0.03
C ALA A 391 25.23 -4.06 1.25
N SER A 392 23.93 -3.77 1.17
CA SER A 392 23.02 -3.89 2.30
C SER A 392 22.57 -5.34 2.54
N TYR A 393 22.85 -6.25 1.61
CA TYR A 393 22.56 -7.68 1.76
C TYR A 393 23.69 -8.37 2.51
N LYS A 394 23.35 -8.97 3.66
CA LYS A 394 24.31 -9.75 4.44
C LYS A 394 24.66 -11.05 3.71
N GLY A 395 25.95 -11.34 3.58
CA GLY A 395 26.45 -12.58 2.98
C GLY A 395 26.53 -12.59 1.45
N GLY A 396 26.11 -11.51 0.76
CA GLY A 396 26.46 -11.28 -0.65
C GLY A 396 27.84 -10.63 -0.82
N ASN A 397 28.35 -10.01 0.25
CA ASN A 397 29.69 -9.39 0.35
C ASN A 397 29.97 -8.27 -0.66
N PHE A 398 28.93 -7.73 -1.29
CA PHE A 398 29.05 -6.56 -2.17
C PHE A 398 29.41 -5.31 -1.36
N VAL A 399 30.03 -4.37 -2.04
CA VAL A 399 30.34 -3.02 -1.56
C VAL A 399 29.67 -1.96 -2.44
N ASN A 400 29.34 -0.79 -1.88
CA ASN A 400 28.71 0.31 -2.60
C ASN A 400 29.75 1.19 -3.30
N TYR A 401 30.56 0.60 -4.19
CA TYR A 401 31.65 1.29 -4.87
C TYR A 401 31.73 0.92 -6.36
N TYR A 402 32.89 1.13 -6.96
CA TYR A 402 33.19 0.87 -8.37
C TYR A 402 33.41 -0.63 -8.63
N TYR A 403 32.82 -1.15 -9.69
CA TYR A 403 33.04 -2.52 -10.18
C TYR A 403 33.60 -2.51 -11.59
N TRP A 404 34.63 -3.32 -11.82
CA TRP A 404 35.19 -3.56 -13.15
C TRP A 404 34.16 -4.06 -14.15
N THR A 405 34.31 -3.61 -15.39
CA THR A 405 33.55 -4.11 -16.53
C THR A 405 34.47 -4.55 -17.66
N SER A 406 34.05 -5.54 -18.44
CA SER A 406 34.84 -6.10 -19.55
C SER A 406 34.73 -5.31 -20.85
N ASP A 407 33.72 -4.45 -21.04
CA ASP A 407 33.47 -3.74 -22.29
C ASP A 407 32.96 -2.29 -22.11
N PRO A 408 33.78 -1.26 -22.46
CA PRO A 408 35.19 -1.30 -22.86
C PRO A 408 36.13 -1.54 -21.67
N THR A 409 37.38 -1.92 -21.95
CA THR A 409 38.42 -2.03 -20.91
C THR A 409 38.63 -0.68 -20.21
N ASN A 410 38.94 -0.71 -18.91
CA ASN A 410 39.11 0.47 -18.03
C ASN A 410 37.82 1.21 -17.64
N PHE A 411 36.64 0.66 -17.94
CA PHE A 411 35.39 1.20 -17.41
C PHE A 411 34.95 0.50 -16.14
N ILE A 412 34.38 1.28 -15.24
CA ILE A 412 33.75 0.82 -14.01
C ILE A 412 32.31 1.30 -13.92
N VAL A 413 31.50 0.55 -13.17
CA VAL A 413 30.13 0.92 -12.82
C VAL A 413 30.04 1.14 -11.30
N VAL A 414 29.45 2.26 -10.90
CA VAL A 414 29.16 2.56 -9.49
C VAL A 414 27.93 1.77 -9.04
N ALA A 415 28.05 0.88 -8.06
CA ALA A 415 26.97 -0.07 -7.72
C ALA A 415 25.62 0.55 -7.30
N HIS A 416 25.60 1.73 -6.69
CA HIS A 416 24.37 2.33 -6.17
C HIS A 416 23.77 3.42 -7.08
N THR A 417 24.60 4.06 -7.92
CA THR A 417 24.13 5.06 -8.90
C THR A 417 24.04 4.53 -10.33
N GLY A 418 24.67 3.39 -10.62
CA GLY A 418 24.80 2.83 -11.97
C GLY A 418 25.65 3.67 -12.91
N GLU A 419 26.31 4.72 -12.41
CA GLU A 419 27.12 5.63 -13.22
C GLU A 419 28.34 4.88 -13.80
N VAL A 420 28.61 5.12 -15.08
CA VAL A 420 29.77 4.59 -15.79
C VAL A 420 30.90 5.62 -15.76
N LYS A 421 32.12 5.18 -15.40
CA LYS A 421 33.33 6.03 -15.39
C LYS A 421 34.53 5.26 -15.95
N GLU A 422 35.52 6.01 -16.44
CA GLU A 422 36.85 5.46 -16.69
C GLU A 422 37.66 5.44 -15.38
N LEU A 423 38.35 4.33 -15.10
CA LEU A 423 39.26 4.18 -13.97
C LEU A 423 40.47 3.33 -14.37
N ARG A 424 41.67 3.70 -13.88
CA ARG A 424 42.94 3.02 -14.21
C ARG A 424 43.66 2.42 -13.00
N THR A 425 43.06 2.49 -11.81
CA THR A 425 43.58 1.93 -10.55
C THR A 425 42.82 0.66 -10.21
N GLU A 426 43.03 0.09 -9.02
CA GLU A 426 42.28 -1.08 -8.57
C GLU A 426 40.79 -0.79 -8.33
N SER A 427 39.96 -1.82 -8.47
CA SER A 427 38.52 -1.75 -8.28
C SER A 427 37.96 -3.08 -7.80
N TYR A 428 36.69 -3.10 -7.36
CA TYR A 428 36.00 -4.34 -7.04
C TYR A 428 35.60 -5.07 -8.32
N GLY A 429 35.20 -6.32 -8.22
CA GLY A 429 34.73 -7.03 -9.40
C GLY A 429 33.75 -8.13 -9.09
N VAL A 430 32.85 -8.29 -10.04
CA VAL A 430 31.77 -9.26 -10.01
C VAL A 430 31.78 -10.02 -11.32
N CYS A 431 31.66 -11.34 -11.22
CA CYS A 431 31.56 -12.23 -12.36
C CYS A 431 30.10 -12.59 -12.58
N VAL A 432 29.74 -12.87 -13.83
CA VAL A 432 28.38 -13.20 -14.24
C VAL A 432 28.38 -14.49 -15.04
N TYR A 433 27.31 -15.27 -14.89
CA TYR A 433 27.03 -16.46 -15.67
C TYR A 433 25.54 -16.53 -16.06
N PRO A 434 25.22 -16.96 -17.29
CA PRO A 434 26.11 -17.01 -18.44
C PRO A 434 26.64 -15.61 -18.87
#